data_AF-A0A4Q7G181-F1
#
_entry.id   AF-A0A4Q7G181-F1
#
_cell.length_a   1.000
_cell.length_b   1.000
_cell.length_c   1.000
_cell.angle_alpha   90.00
_cell.angle_beta   90.00
_cell.angle_gamma   90.00
#
_symmetry.space_group_name_H-M   'P 1'
#
loop_
_entity.id
_entity.type
_entity.pdbx_description
1 polymer ?
#
loop_
_entity_poly.entity_id
_entity_poly.type
_entity_poly.pdbx_seq_one_letter_code
_entity_poly.pdbx_strand_id
1 'polypeptide(L)' 'MGRRWSDLDVDDLKRMARRDYPAQSIARMLHRSPSGVIAKAHELKISLQSHHRLLPRGFKRPRPRGFPLT' A
#
# COMPACT_ATOMS: atom_id res chain seq x y z
N MET A 1 -5.29 -13.93 14.35
CA MET A 1 -6.28 -14.45 13.38
C MET A 1 -6.96 -13.24 12.74
N GLY A 2 -6.80 -13.05 11.43
CA GLY A 2 -7.33 -11.88 10.72
C GLY A 2 -8.83 -11.99 10.50
N ARG A 3 -9.57 -10.88 10.70
CA ARG A 3 -11.00 -10.80 10.38
C ARG A 3 -11.23 -11.27 8.93
N ARG A 4 -12.09 -12.28 8.77
CA ARG A 4 -12.58 -12.80 7.49
C ARG A 4 -13.09 -11.64 6.62
N TRP A 5 -12.83 -11.70 5.32
CA TRP A 5 -13.40 -10.77 4.35
C TRP A 5 -14.79 -11.25 4.00
N SER A 6 -15.78 -10.37 4.13
CA SER A 6 -17.14 -10.69 3.68
C SER A 6 -17.21 -10.49 2.17
N ASP A 7 -18.14 -11.18 1.51
CA ASP A 7 -18.37 -10.98 0.08
C ASP A 7 -18.76 -9.54 -0.25
N LEU A 8 -19.47 -8.86 0.67
CA LEU A 8 -19.77 -7.43 0.59
C LEU A 8 -18.50 -6.57 0.59
N ASP A 9 -17.55 -6.82 1.50
CA ASP A 9 -16.26 -6.10 1.55
C ASP A 9 -15.49 -6.25 0.24
N VAL A 10 -15.57 -7.43 -0.39
CA VAL A 10 -14.90 -7.73 -1.66
C VAL A 10 -15.59 -7.01 -2.83
N ASP A 11 -16.92 -6.95 -2.86
CA ASP A 11 -17.66 -6.19 -3.88
C ASP A 11 -17.36 -4.69 -3.79
N ASP A 12 -17.39 -4.14 -2.58
CA ASP A 12 -17.07 -2.73 -2.33
C ASP A 12 -15.64 -2.41 -2.71
N LEU A 13 -14.67 -3.28 -2.39
CA LEU A 13 -13.28 -3.12 -2.79
C LEU A 13 -13.13 -3.12 -4.32
N LYS A 14 -13.81 -4.02 -5.04
CA LYS A 14 -13.83 -4.04 -6.51
C LYS A 14 -14.43 -2.76 -7.09
N ARG A 15 -15.55 -2.30 -6.53
CA ARG A 15 -16.26 -1.09 -6.98
C ARG A 15 -15.42 0.17 -6.78
N MET A 16 -14.75 0.28 -5.64
CA MET A 16 -13.85 1.39 -5.34
C MET A 16 -12.57 1.34 -6.19
N ALA A 17 -12.02 0.15 -6.44
CA ALA A 17 -10.87 0.00 -7.32
C ALA A 17 -11.16 0.46 -8.76
N ARG A 18 -12.36 0.14 -9.28
CA ARG A 18 -12.81 0.62 -10.61
C ARG A 18 -12.92 2.14 -10.70
N ARG A 19 -13.17 2.81 -9.57
CA ARG A 19 -13.26 4.27 -9.46
C ARG A 19 -11.91 4.93 -9.14
N ASP A 20 -10.81 4.16 -9.17
CA ASP A 20 -9.45 4.63 -8.91
C ASP A 20 -9.27 5.24 -7.50
N TYR A 21 -10.00 4.74 -6.50
CA TYR A 21 -9.82 5.21 -5.12
C TYR A 21 -8.47 4.73 -4.56
N PRO A 22 -7.74 5.59 -3.82
CA PRO A 22 -6.50 5.20 -3.18
C PRO A 22 -6.76 4.20 -2.05
N ALA A 23 -5.84 3.24 -1.88
CA ALA A 23 -5.97 2.16 -0.89
C ALA A 23 -6.20 2.67 0.55
N GLN A 24 -5.65 3.83 0.92
CA GLN A 24 -5.89 4.47 2.23
C GLN A 24 -7.34 4.92 2.42
N SER A 25 -8.01 5.40 1.38
CA SER A 25 -9.42 5.81 1.47
C SER A 25 -10.33 4.59 1.54
N ILE A 26 -10.04 3.56 0.76
CA ILE A 26 -10.74 2.27 0.80
C ILE A 26 -10.61 1.64 2.19
N ALA A 27 -9.41 1.67 2.77
CA ALA A 27 -9.14 1.16 4.11
C ALA A 27 -9.96 1.88 5.20
N ARG A 28 -10.05 3.21 5.12
CA ARG A 28 -10.91 4.00 6.02
C ARG A 28 -12.38 3.63 5.87
N MET A 29 -12.86 3.47 4.64
CA MET A 29 -14.26 3.15 4.35
C MET A 29 -14.64 1.74 4.83
N LEU A 30 -13.74 0.76 4.66
CA LEU A 30 -13.93 -0.62 5.11
C LEU A 30 -13.57 -0.82 6.60
N HIS A 31 -13.15 0.24 7.31
CA HIS A 31 -12.62 0.16 8.68
C HIS A 31 -11.53 -0.94 8.84
N ARG A 32 -10.67 -1.08 7.82
CA ARG A 32 -9.57 -2.06 7.77
C ARG A 32 -8.22 -1.37 7.66
N SER A 33 -7.17 -2.11 7.93
CA SER A 33 -5.80 -1.63 7.72
C SER A 33 -5.50 -1.51 6.22
N PRO A 34 -4.82 -0.43 5.78
CA PRO A 34 -4.43 -0.24 4.38
C PRO A 34 -3.57 -1.40 3.87
N SER A 35 -2.68 -1.94 4.69
CA SER A 35 -1.87 -3.12 4.34
C SER A 35 -2.72 -4.36 4.07
N GLY A 36 -3.82 -4.54 4.80
CA GLY A 36 -4.75 -5.67 4.59
C GLY A 36 -5.56 -5.50 3.30
N VAL A 37 -5.96 -4.27 2.98
CA VAL A 37 -6.63 -3.94 1.71
C VAL A 37 -5.70 -4.16 0.53
N ILE A 38 -4.43 -3.74 0.63
CA ILE A 38 -3.43 -3.96 -0.42
C ILE A 38 -3.16 -5.45 -0.62
N ALA A 39 -2.94 -6.20 0.48
CA ALA A 39 -2.74 -7.65 0.41
C ALA A 39 -3.94 -8.33 -0.25
N LYS A 40 -5.17 -7.93 0.12
CA LYS A 40 -6.38 -8.52 -0.47
C LYS A 40 -6.58 -8.14 -1.93
N ALA A 41 -6.33 -6.88 -2.29
CA ALA A 41 -6.39 -6.43 -3.68
C ALA A 41 -5.36 -7.18 -4.54
N HIS A 42 -4.17 -7.44 -3.99
CA HIS A 42 -3.15 -8.26 -4.64
C HIS A 42 -3.61 -9.71 -4.82
N GLU A 43 -4.20 -10.35 -3.81
CA GLU A 43 -4.82 -11.68 -3.95
C GLU A 43 -5.90 -11.72 -5.04
N LEU A 44 -6.70 -10.66 -5.12
CA LEU A 44 -7.79 -10.52 -6.09
C LEU A 44 -7.34 -10.01 -7.47
N LYS A 45 -6.04 -9.76 -7.66
CA LYS A 45 -5.44 -9.17 -8.87
C LYS A 45 -6.09 -7.84 -9.28
N ILE A 46 -6.50 -7.04 -8.30
CA ILE A 46 -7.09 -5.72 -8.48
C ILE A 46 -5.97 -4.68 -8.36
N SER A 47 -5.71 -3.94 -9.43
CA SER A 47 -4.72 -2.85 -9.43
C SER A 47 -5.29 -1.65 -8.67
N LEU A 48 -5.08 -1.61 -7.35
CA LEU A 48 -5.22 -0.37 -6.61
C LEU A 48 -4.00 0.48 -6.94
N GLN A 49 -4.20 1.72 -7.42
CA GLN A 49 -3.14 2.71 -7.47
C GLN A 49 -2.61 2.95 -6.07
N SER A 50 -1.67 2.10 -5.68
CA SER A 50 -0.96 2.20 -4.44
C SER A 50 -0.02 3.36 -4.67
N HIS A 51 -0.34 4.50 -4.07
CA HIS A 51 0.51 5.69 -4.04
C HIS A 51 1.86 5.44 -3.33
N HIS A 52 2.29 4.18 -3.23
CA HIS A 52 3.62 3.74 -2.85
C HIS A 52 4.59 3.86 -4.04
N ARG A 53 4.50 4.99 -4.77
CA ARG A 53 5.46 5.40 -5.78
C ARG A 53 6.36 6.54 -5.29
N LEU A 54 6.66 6.64 -3.99
CA LEU A 54 7.53 7.71 -3.48
C LEU A 54 8.47 7.29 -2.34
N LEU A 55 9.09 6.12 -2.44
CA LEU A 55 10.40 5.91 -1.81
C LEU A 55 11.32 5.22 -2.83
N PRO A 56 12.32 5.91 -3.41
CA PRO A 56 13.41 5.20 -4.04
C PRO A 56 14.09 4.37 -2.95
N ARG A 57 13.96 3.04 -3.03
CA ARG A 57 14.81 2.09 -2.31
C ARG A 57 16.23 2.28 -2.85
N GLY A 58 16.92 3.31 -2.38
CA GLY A 58 18.16 3.76 -2.99
C GLY A 58 18.97 4.84 -2.26
N PHE A 59 18.58 5.31 -1.07
CA PHE A 59 19.46 6.16 -0.26
C PHE A 59 20.54 5.31 0.43
N LYS A 60 21.53 4.84 -0.36
CA LYS A 60 22.83 4.46 0.18
C LYS A 60 23.47 5.75 0.68
N ARG A 61 23.53 5.94 2.00
CA ARG A 61 24.34 7.01 2.60
C ARG A 61 25.75 6.97 1.98
N PRO A 62 26.26 8.04 1.36
CA PRO A 62 27.67 8.05 1.00
C PRO A 62 28.47 7.94 2.30
N ARG A 63 29.41 6.98 2.34
CA ARG A 63 30.42 6.94 3.40
C ARG A 63 31.15 8.29 3.38
N PRO A 64 31.28 9.01 4.51
CA PRO A 64 32.15 10.17 4.52
C PRO A 64 33.57 9.69 4.20
N ARG A 65 34.10 10.19 3.08
CA ARG A 65 35.48 10.00 2.65
C ARG A 65 36.35 10.72 3.68
N GLY A 66 37.33 10.02 4.23
CA GLY A 66 38.13 10.49 5.36
C GLY A 66 38.70 11.90 5.16
N PHE A 67 38.68 12.67 6.24
CA PHE A 67 39.45 13.90 6.35
C PHE A 67 40.85 13.54 6.87
N PRO A 68 41.93 13.80 6.12
CA PRO A 68 43.28 13.69 6.67
C PRO A 68 43.52 14.86 7.63
N LEU A 69 43.98 14.54 8.85
CA LEU A 69 44.51 15.53 9.78
C LEU A 69 45.90 15.93 9.27
N THR A 70 46.00 17.15 8.74
CA THR A 70 47.27 17.90 8.67
C THR A 70 47.62 18.46 10.04
#